data_AF-A0A3D3H887-F1
#
_entry.id   AF-A0A3D3H887-F1
#
_cell.length_a   1.000
_cell.length_b   1.000
_cell.length_c   1.000
_cell.angle_alpha   90.00
_cell.angle_beta   90.00
_cell.angle_gamma   90.00
#
_symmetry.space_group_name_H-M   'P 1'
#
loop_
_entity.id
_entity.type
_entity.pdbx_description
1 polymer ?
#
loop_
_entity_poly.entity_id
_entity_poly.type
_entity_poly.pdbx_seq_one_letter_code
_entity_poly.pdbx_strand_id
1 'polypeptide(L)' 'EQVGERAEVVASLDDDRVVAVRQGALLGTSFHPEVTGETRFHELFLRAVRSAA' A
#
# COMPACT_ATOMS: atom_id res chain seq x y z
N GLU A 1 6.69 -13.33 -9.65
CA GLU A 1 6.93 -12.10 -8.86
C GLU A 1 7.53 -12.48 -7.51
N GLN A 2 8.32 -11.62 -6.88
CA GLN A 2 8.90 -11.87 -5.55
C GLN A 2 8.72 -10.65 -4.67
N VAL A 3 8.38 -10.88 -3.40
CA VAL A 3 8.29 -9.85 -2.37
C VAL A 3 9.54 -9.97 -1.50
N GLY A 4 10.27 -8.86 -1.33
CA GLY A 4 11.47 -8.84 -0.50
C GLY A 4 11.14 -9.07 0.98
N GLU A 5 12.08 -9.61 1.74
CA GLU A 5 11.88 -10.00 3.15
C GLU A 5 11.39 -8.87 4.08
N ARG A 6 11.68 -7.61 3.73
CA ARG A 6 11.27 -6.42 4.49
C ARG A 6 9.96 -5.79 3.99
N ALA A 7 9.43 -6.28 2.88
CA ALA A 7 8.22 -5.74 2.27
C ALA A 7 7.00 -6.56 2.71
N GLU A 8 5.95 -5.87 3.11
CA GLU A 8 4.66 -6.43 3.48
C GLU A 8 3.67 -6.21 2.32
N VAL A 9 2.92 -7.25 1.97
CA VAL A 9 1.82 -7.15 1.01
C VAL A 9 0.62 -6.50 1.70
N VAL A 10 0.18 -5.36 1.16
CA VAL A 10 -0.98 -4.60 1.69
C VAL A 10 -2.25 -4.99 0.95
N ALA A 11 -2.16 -5.24 -0.35
CA ALA A 11 -3.29 -5.69 -1.16
C ALA A 11 -2.82 -6.53 -2.36
N SER A 12 -3.63 -7.54 -2.68
CA SER A 12 -3.52 -8.37 -3.87
C SER A 12 -4.87 -8.48 -4.56
N LEU A 13 -4.85 -8.76 -5.86
CA LEU A 13 -6.04 -9.12 -6.64
C LEU A 13 -6.42 -10.60 -6.40
N ASP A 14 -7.58 -11.01 -6.90
CA ASP A 14 -8.09 -12.39 -6.77
C ASP A 14 -7.18 -13.45 -7.41
N ASP A 15 -6.27 -13.04 -8.30
CA ASP A 15 -5.26 -13.90 -8.95
C ASP A 15 -3.86 -13.80 -8.29
N ASP A 16 -3.83 -13.39 -7.03
CA ASP A 16 -2.63 -13.23 -6.18
C ASP A 16 -1.65 -12.13 -6.61
N ARG A 17 -1.90 -11.40 -7.69
CA ARG A 17 -1.04 -10.29 -8.11
C ARG A 17 -1.02 -9.20 -7.05
N VAL A 18 0.18 -8.87 -6.57
CA VAL A 18 0.40 -7.83 -5.58
C VAL A 18 0.26 -6.46 -6.22
N VAL A 19 -0.62 -5.62 -5.66
CA VAL A 19 -0.91 -4.27 -6.19
C VAL A 19 -0.62 -3.15 -5.19
N ALA A 20 -0.40 -3.49 -3.92
CA ALA A 20 0.11 -2.55 -2.93
C ALA A 20 1.06 -3.23 -1.95
N VAL A 21 2.14 -2.53 -1.61
CA VAL A 21 3.17 -2.99 -0.67
C VAL A 21 3.56 -1.89 0.30
N ARG A 22 4.09 -2.30 1.45
CA ARG A 22 4.68 -1.40 2.44
C ARG A 22 6.06 -1.91 2.86
N GLN A 23 7.00 -0.99 3.05
CA GLN A 23 8.30 -1.30 3.65
C GLN A 23 8.70 -0.18 4.62
N GLY A 24 8.45 -0.39 5.92
CA GLY A 24 8.65 0.64 6.94
C GLY A 24 7.73 1.85 6.71
N ALA A 25 8.34 3.01 6.45
CA ALA A 25 7.62 4.27 6.14
C ALA A 25 7.22 4.41 4.67
N LEU A 26 7.62 3.49 3.80
CA LEU A 26 7.31 3.52 2.37
C LEU A 26 5.99 2.77 2.10
N LEU A 27 5.10 3.40 1.34
CA LEU A 27 3.88 2.79 0.79
C LEU A 27 3.93 2.92 -0.74
N GLY A 28 3.68 1.83 -1.46
CA GLY A 28 3.64 1.81 -2.92
C GLY A 28 2.37 1.15 -3.44
N THR A 29 1.78 1.73 -4.49
CA THR A 29 0.60 1.20 -5.21
C THR A 29 0.90 1.15 -6.70
N SER A 30 0.39 0.13 -7.39
CA SER A 30 0.47 0.02 -8.86
C SER A 30 -0.75 0.60 -9.59
N PHE A 31 -1.64 1.25 -8.84
CA PHE A 31 -2.88 1.85 -9.30
C PHE A 31 -3.03 3.25 -8.74
N HIS A 32 -4.02 3.96 -9.26
CA HIS A 32 -4.35 5.35 -8.96
C HIS A 32 -5.57 5.42 -8.01
N PRO A 33 -5.38 5.38 -6.67
CA PRO A 33 -6.50 5.44 -5.72
C PRO A 33 -7.32 6.74 -5.85
N GLU A 34 -6.71 7.82 -6.34
CA GLU A 34 -7.33 9.12 -6.55
C GLU A 34 -8.39 9.12 -7.67
N VAL A 35 -8.23 8.28 -8.68
CA VAL A 35 -9.07 8.30 -9.89
C VAL A 35 -10.50 7.82 -9.60
N THR A 36 -10.66 6.89 -8.65
CA THR A 36 -11.97 6.34 -8.28
C THR A 36 -12.57 7.01 -7.04
N GLY A 37 -11.94 8.07 -6.52
CA GLY A 37 -12.36 8.71 -5.26
C GLY A 37 -12.17 7.83 -4.02
N GLU A 38 -11.28 6.84 -4.09
CA GLU A 38 -11.01 5.90 -3.00
C GLU A 38 -10.10 6.56 -1.96
N THR A 39 -10.50 6.57 -0.68
CA THR A 39 -9.75 7.25 0.38
C THR A 39 -9.01 6.33 1.32
N ARG A 40 -9.28 5.02 1.39
CA ARG A 40 -8.66 4.12 2.37
C ARG A 40 -7.14 4.06 2.22
N PHE A 41 -6.58 4.10 1.00
CA PHE A 41 -5.13 4.15 0.83
C PHE A 41 -4.52 5.48 1.28
N HIS A 42 -5.24 6.59 1.05
CA HIS A 42 -4.85 7.91 1.54
C HIS A 42 -4.89 7.97 3.08
N GLU A 43 -5.96 7.45 3.68
CA GLU A 43 -6.11 7.34 5.13
C GLU A 43 -5.06 6.43 5.76
N LEU A 44 -4.72 5.30 5.11
CA LEU A 44 -3.65 4.40 5.54
C LEU A 44 -2.31 5.16 5.60
N PHE A 45 -1.99 5.92 4.56
CA PHE A 45 -0.78 6.75 4.54
C PHE A 45 -0.78 7.80 5.66
N LEU A 46 -1.89 8.53 5.82
CA LEU A 46 -2.01 9.56 6.87
C LEU A 46 -1.89 8.98 8.28
N ARG A 47 -2.44 7.78 8.53
CA ARG A 47 -2.24 7.06 9.80
C ARG A 47 -0.78 6.73 10.03
N ALA A 48 -0.07 6.23 9.00
CA ALA A 48 1.35 5.92 9.11
C ALA A 48 2.19 7.17 9.44
N VAL A 49 1.90 8.32 8.81
CA VAL A 49 2.57 9.59 9.13
C VAL A 49 2.31 10.01 10.57
N ARG A 50 1.07 9.91 11.05
CA ARG A 50 0.72 10.25 12.45
C ARG A 50 1.39 9.35 13.47
N SER A 51 1.58 8.07 13.17
CA SER A 51 2.24 7.11 14.06
C SER A 51 3.77 7.23 14.09
N ALA A 52 4.37 7.93 13.12
CA ALA A 52 5.81 8.18 13.07
C ALA A 52 6.23 9.46 13.82
N ALA A 53 5.27 10.30 14.22
CA ALA A 53 5.47 11.50 15.03
C ALA A 53 5.35 11.19 16.52
#